data_AF-A0A7W9SL02-F1
#
_entry.id   AF-A0A7W9SL02-F1
#
_cell.length_a   1.000
_cell.length_b   1.000
_cell.length_c   1.000
_cell.angle_alpha   90.00
_cell.angle_beta   90.00
_cell.angle_gamma   90.00
#
_symmetry.space_group_name_H-M   'P 1'
#
loop_
_entity.id
_entity.type
_entity.pdbx_description
1 polymer ?
#
loop_
_entity_poly.entity_id
_entity_poly.type
_entity_poly.pdbx_seq_one_letter_code
_entity_poly.pdbx_strand_id
1 'polypeptide(L)'
;MRAFSDKLVGRDEALGALVRSVCAHRLVTLYGPAGGGKSALAHAAAHRLAEAGAFPAGVFWVSLRGVRHADIAQEAVVRQVPSSAEAALVILDSLEWPALVTPLLARFPTLHLLTTAHAPLGLPHEQALELPLLHVSEARRLLVGWSRKELDPEEAASVARFLDGNPQAVRLVAALLETEPLTALRVRLETQLTALTLHGGTATPLTIARDLLLERLPEGVGRLLGVLSLFATGARAEDIEVSWGKGWQRSMDVLVRAGLVAEDEGRYQVVIALPEAPPQAQLGPTGVLLALALGHLRLHEPEPAFDLAERALAVAREGQNREGFASALLVLGRITLTDDPARAVLLFEEAAAHFENLGQRASQAEARRWQGVAFAQLGEPEAALSALYDVQQAQHDPATERLFAELQTLLTDRGGGSLLAALAMDTTSIRETGLLAARVRLGLPGK
;
A
#
# COMPACT_ATOMS: atom_id res chain seq x y z
N MET A 1 11.91 -21.26 5.18
CA MET A 1 11.66 -20.51 6.43
C MET A 1 12.85 -19.58 6.70
N ARG A 2 12.84 -18.35 6.19
CA ARG A 2 13.91 -17.34 6.43
C ARG A 2 13.36 -16.00 7.00
N ALA A 3 12.13 -16.01 7.46
CA ALA A 3 11.35 -14.82 7.81
C ALA A 3 11.64 -14.22 9.20
N PHE A 4 11.87 -15.03 10.23
CA PHE A 4 11.93 -14.55 11.61
C PHE A 4 12.92 -15.31 12.51
N SER A 5 13.88 -16.05 11.92
CA SER A 5 14.85 -16.84 12.71
C SER A 5 16.04 -16.02 13.25
N ASP A 6 15.88 -14.71 13.41
CA ASP A 6 16.82 -13.94 14.22
C ASP A 6 16.49 -14.26 15.68
N LYS A 7 17.35 -15.05 16.31
CA LYS A 7 17.28 -15.39 17.74
C LYS A 7 16.94 -14.13 18.53
N LEU A 8 15.81 -14.14 19.25
CA LEU A 8 15.44 -13.02 20.12
C LEU A 8 16.57 -12.76 21.11
N VAL A 9 17.07 -11.52 21.15
CA VAL A 9 18.11 -11.10 22.10
C VAL A 9 17.45 -10.32 23.22
N GLY A 10 17.66 -10.76 24.47
CA GLY A 10 17.22 -10.00 25.64
C GLY A 10 15.72 -10.03 25.92
N ARG A 11 14.98 -11.00 25.35
CA ARG A 11 13.51 -11.08 25.46
C ARG A 11 12.99 -12.31 26.21
N ASP A 12 13.85 -13.05 26.90
CA ASP A 12 13.47 -14.31 27.56
C ASP A 12 12.42 -14.10 28.66
N GLU A 13 12.60 -13.08 29.50
CA GLU A 13 11.64 -12.73 30.55
C GLU A 13 10.32 -12.24 29.97
N ALA A 14 10.36 -11.34 28.99
CA ALA A 14 9.18 -10.81 28.30
C ALA A 14 8.38 -11.93 27.61
N LEU A 15 9.07 -12.86 26.95
CA LEU A 15 8.46 -14.03 26.32
C LEU A 15 7.79 -14.93 27.38
N GLY A 16 8.47 -15.18 28.49
CA GLY A 16 7.91 -15.96 29.60
C GLY A 16 6.67 -15.30 30.21
N ALA A 17 6.70 -13.98 30.40
CA ALA A 17 5.56 -13.22 30.90
C ALA A 17 4.37 -13.29 29.93
N LEU A 18 4.62 -13.08 28.63
CA LEU A 18 3.60 -13.14 27.59
C LEU A 18 2.91 -14.51 27.52
N VAL A 19 3.70 -15.59 27.51
CA VAL A 19 3.17 -16.97 27.51
C VAL A 19 2.29 -17.23 28.73
N ARG A 20 2.73 -16.83 29.93
CA ARG A 20 1.93 -16.98 31.16
C ARG A 20 0.62 -16.18 31.08
N SER A 21 0.66 -14.95 30.60
CA SER A 21 -0.53 -14.11 30.49
C SER A 21 -1.52 -14.64 29.49
N VAL A 22 -1.07 -15.17 28.34
CA VAL A 22 -1.95 -15.75 27.31
C VAL A 22 -2.65 -17.01 27.81
N CYS A 23 -1.98 -17.84 28.62
CA CYS A 23 -2.64 -18.98 29.25
C CYS A 23 -3.63 -18.57 30.35
N ALA A 24 -3.39 -17.45 31.05
CA ALA A 24 -4.22 -17.00 32.18
C ALA A 24 -5.41 -16.12 31.77
N HIS A 25 -5.36 -15.44 30.62
CA HIS A 25 -6.36 -14.46 30.19
C HIS A 25 -6.81 -14.72 28.75
N ARG A 26 -8.10 -14.50 28.48
CA ARG A 26 -8.68 -14.63 27.14
C ARG A 26 -8.34 -13.48 26.20
N LEU A 27 -7.96 -12.32 26.74
CA LEU A 27 -7.55 -11.15 25.97
C LEU A 27 -6.23 -10.63 26.53
N VAL A 28 -5.18 -10.74 25.74
CA VAL A 28 -3.86 -10.17 26.05
C VAL A 28 -3.48 -9.19 24.95
N THR A 29 -3.05 -8.00 25.33
CA THR A 29 -2.55 -6.98 24.39
C THR A 29 -1.09 -6.71 24.69
N LEU A 30 -0.22 -7.04 23.75
CA LEU A 30 1.19 -6.65 23.77
C LEU A 30 1.33 -5.28 23.11
N TYR A 31 1.59 -4.25 23.90
CA TYR A 31 1.73 -2.87 23.41
C TYR A 31 3.13 -2.32 23.61
N GLY A 32 3.46 -1.21 22.94
CA GLY A 32 4.78 -0.58 23.05
C GLY A 32 5.18 0.20 21.79
N PRO A 33 6.37 0.82 21.81
CA PRO A 33 6.83 1.71 20.74
C PRO A 33 6.95 1.03 19.37
N ALA A 34 6.92 1.84 18.31
CA ALA A 34 7.17 1.40 16.94
C ALA A 34 8.60 0.82 16.82
N GLY A 35 8.74 -0.28 16.08
CA GLY A 35 10.04 -0.97 15.94
C GLY A 35 10.54 -1.74 17.18
N GLY A 36 9.78 -1.73 18.29
CA GLY A 36 10.18 -2.38 19.56
C GLY A 36 10.24 -3.92 19.54
N GLY A 37 9.78 -4.57 18.47
CA GLY A 37 9.81 -6.03 18.31
C GLY A 37 8.57 -6.79 18.79
N LYS A 38 7.41 -6.12 18.88
CA LYS A 38 6.14 -6.73 19.32
C LYS A 38 5.75 -7.96 18.48
N SER A 39 5.75 -7.81 17.16
CA SER A 39 5.41 -8.90 16.23
C SER A 39 6.39 -10.08 16.37
N ALA A 40 7.69 -9.81 16.53
CA ALA A 40 8.69 -10.85 16.73
C ALA A 40 8.50 -11.61 18.06
N LEU A 41 8.15 -10.89 19.15
CA LEU A 41 7.85 -11.52 20.44
C LEU A 41 6.56 -12.34 20.40
N ALA A 42 5.52 -11.82 19.77
CA ALA A 42 4.25 -12.53 19.59
C ALA A 42 4.44 -13.82 18.76
N HIS A 43 5.25 -13.77 17.71
CA HIS A 43 5.58 -14.93 16.88
C HIS A 43 6.36 -16.00 17.67
N ALA A 44 7.33 -15.58 18.49
CA ALA A 44 8.04 -16.51 19.37
C ALA A 44 7.13 -17.14 20.44
N ALA A 45 6.17 -16.36 20.97
CA ALA A 45 5.16 -16.89 21.88
C ALA A 45 4.23 -17.88 21.18
N ALA A 46 3.83 -17.61 19.93
CA ALA A 46 3.03 -18.50 19.11
C ALA A 46 3.67 -19.88 18.98
N HIS A 47 4.95 -19.92 18.56
CA HIS A 47 5.71 -21.16 18.45
C HIS A 47 5.80 -21.90 19.78
N ARG A 48 6.16 -21.21 20.86
CA ARG A 48 6.31 -21.83 22.18
C ARG A 48 4.99 -22.41 22.72
N LEU A 49 3.87 -21.73 22.46
CA LEU A 49 2.53 -22.19 22.87
C LEU A 49 2.04 -23.36 22.01
N ALA A 50 2.33 -23.34 20.71
CA ALA A 50 2.03 -24.44 19.80
C ALA A 50 2.84 -25.70 20.15
N GLU A 51 4.14 -25.56 20.38
CA GLU A 51 5.03 -26.66 20.81
C GLU A 51 4.61 -27.27 22.16
N ALA A 52 4.13 -26.43 23.08
CA ALA A 52 3.63 -26.87 24.37
C ALA A 52 2.24 -27.52 24.31
N GLY A 53 1.55 -27.48 23.16
CA GLY A 53 0.18 -27.98 23.04
C GLY A 53 -0.82 -27.25 23.95
N ALA A 54 -0.55 -25.98 24.28
CA ALA A 54 -1.37 -25.22 25.23
C ALA A 54 -2.80 -24.95 24.73
N PHE A 55 -2.99 -24.96 23.41
CA PHE A 55 -4.26 -24.73 22.73
C PHE A 55 -4.58 -25.92 21.80
N PRO A 56 -5.45 -26.85 22.21
CA PRO A 56 -5.72 -28.08 21.44
C PRO A 56 -6.28 -27.82 20.04
N ALA A 57 -7.08 -26.77 19.88
CA ALA A 57 -7.61 -26.37 18.58
C ALA A 57 -6.58 -25.66 17.68
N GLY A 58 -5.39 -25.35 18.21
CA GLY A 58 -4.29 -24.75 17.48
C GLY A 58 -4.03 -23.27 17.81
N VAL A 59 -2.94 -22.77 17.22
CA VAL A 59 -2.50 -21.37 17.28
C VAL A 59 -2.53 -20.79 15.87
N PHE A 60 -3.28 -19.70 15.70
CA PHE A 60 -3.53 -19.07 14.40
C PHE A 60 -2.98 -17.66 14.38
N TRP A 61 -2.27 -17.29 13.31
CA TRP A 61 -1.71 -15.97 13.11
C TRP A 61 -2.48 -15.19 12.05
N VAL A 62 -2.91 -13.98 12.38
CA VAL A 62 -3.60 -13.07 11.47
C VAL A 62 -2.88 -11.73 11.49
N SER A 63 -2.18 -11.43 10.39
CA SER A 63 -1.61 -10.10 10.17
C SER A 63 -2.71 -9.13 9.75
N LEU A 64 -2.90 -8.06 10.52
CA LEU A 64 -3.85 -6.99 10.21
C LEU A 64 -3.19 -5.78 9.55
N ARG A 65 -1.88 -5.84 9.31
CA ARG A 65 -1.12 -4.78 8.64
C ARG A 65 -1.71 -4.49 7.26
N GLY A 66 -2.15 -3.25 7.05
CA GLY A 66 -2.71 -2.79 5.78
C GLY A 66 -4.18 -3.15 5.55
N VAL A 67 -4.82 -3.85 6.49
CA VAL A 67 -6.30 -3.98 6.53
C VAL A 67 -6.89 -2.63 6.95
N ARG A 68 -8.15 -2.35 6.63
CA ARG A 68 -8.80 -1.05 6.93
C ARG A 68 -10.17 -1.14 7.55
N HIS A 69 -10.86 -2.21 7.19
CA HIS A 69 -12.22 -2.41 7.62
C HIS A 69 -12.25 -3.63 8.53
N ALA A 70 -12.86 -3.44 9.70
CA ALA A 70 -12.93 -4.46 10.73
C ALA A 70 -13.75 -5.68 10.26
N ASP A 71 -14.68 -5.51 9.33
CA ASP A 71 -15.49 -6.58 8.73
C ASP A 71 -14.64 -7.59 7.94
N ILE A 72 -13.72 -7.11 7.09
CA ILE A 72 -12.79 -7.96 6.33
C ILE A 72 -11.88 -8.74 7.28
N ALA A 73 -11.33 -8.05 8.29
CA ALA A 73 -10.52 -8.68 9.33
C ALA A 73 -11.32 -9.74 10.09
N GLN A 74 -12.57 -9.43 10.45
CA GLN A 74 -13.46 -10.33 11.16
C GLN A 74 -13.76 -11.58 10.35
N GLU A 75 -14.08 -11.44 9.07
CA GLU A 75 -14.35 -12.58 8.20
C GLU A 75 -13.11 -13.48 8.04
N ALA A 76 -11.93 -12.88 7.88
CA ALA A 76 -10.67 -13.62 7.79
C ALA A 76 -10.39 -14.43 9.07
N VAL A 77 -10.61 -13.85 10.25
CA VAL A 77 -10.45 -14.55 11.53
C VAL A 77 -11.49 -15.68 11.65
N VAL A 78 -12.77 -15.39 11.39
CA VAL A 78 -13.86 -16.38 11.52
C VAL A 78 -13.65 -17.59 10.61
N ARG A 79 -13.06 -17.42 9.43
CA ARG A 79 -12.75 -18.51 8.49
C ARG A 79 -11.60 -19.41 8.98
N GLN A 80 -10.66 -18.86 9.75
CA GLN A 80 -9.49 -19.60 10.24
C GLN A 80 -9.73 -20.30 11.59
N VAL A 81 -10.63 -19.75 12.41
CA VAL A 81 -10.91 -20.30 13.74
C VAL A 81 -11.83 -21.51 13.63
N PRO A 82 -11.40 -22.71 14.07
CA PRO A 82 -12.27 -23.88 14.08
C PRO A 82 -13.44 -23.66 15.03
N SER A 83 -14.64 -24.09 14.62
CA SER A 83 -15.87 -23.99 15.44
C SER A 83 -15.92 -25.03 16.59
N SER A 84 -14.76 -25.51 17.04
CA SER A 84 -14.65 -26.56 18.05
C SER A 84 -14.96 -26.03 19.46
N ALA A 85 -15.33 -26.93 20.37
CA ALA A 85 -15.44 -26.62 21.79
C ALA A 85 -14.08 -26.51 22.51
N GLU A 86 -12.96 -26.76 21.82
CA GLU A 86 -11.63 -26.70 22.38
C GLU A 86 -11.07 -25.28 22.37
N ALA A 87 -10.05 -25.03 23.19
CA ALA A 87 -9.41 -23.72 23.27
C ALA A 87 -8.50 -23.48 22.05
N ALA A 88 -8.69 -22.34 21.39
CA ALA A 88 -7.87 -21.85 20.28
C ALA A 88 -7.21 -20.52 20.67
N LEU A 89 -6.01 -20.27 20.15
CA LEU A 89 -5.35 -18.96 20.23
C LEU A 89 -5.34 -18.31 18.85
N VAL A 90 -5.84 -17.07 18.76
CA VAL A 90 -5.66 -16.22 17.58
C VAL A 90 -4.78 -15.04 17.94
N ILE A 91 -3.76 -14.82 17.12
CA ILE A 91 -2.83 -13.70 17.24
C ILE A 91 -3.18 -12.66 16.18
N LEU A 92 -3.56 -11.47 16.63
CA LEU A 92 -3.89 -10.31 15.78
C LEU A 92 -2.71 -9.34 15.78
N ASP A 93 -1.85 -9.40 14.76
CA ASP A 93 -0.68 -8.51 14.66
C ASP A 93 -1.06 -7.16 14.04
N SER A 94 -0.70 -6.07 14.73
CA SER A 94 -0.96 -4.69 14.36
C SER A 94 -2.45 -4.33 14.35
N LEU A 95 -3.14 -4.61 15.47
CA LEU A 95 -4.55 -4.30 15.64
C LEU A 95 -4.77 -2.78 15.84
N GLU A 96 -5.55 -2.18 14.94
CA GLU A 96 -5.94 -0.77 15.03
C GLU A 96 -7.41 -0.56 15.46
N TRP A 97 -8.26 -1.59 15.37
CA TRP A 97 -9.70 -1.48 15.67
C TRP A 97 -10.11 -2.37 16.86
N PRO A 98 -10.17 -1.82 18.09
CA PRO A 98 -10.66 -2.54 19.26
C PRO A 98 -12.05 -3.17 19.08
N ALA A 99 -12.88 -2.58 18.21
CA ALA A 99 -14.22 -3.08 17.88
C ALA A 99 -14.25 -4.51 17.30
N LEU A 100 -13.13 -5.00 16.76
CA LEU A 100 -13.01 -6.38 16.25
C LEU A 100 -13.03 -7.43 17.38
N VAL A 101 -12.58 -7.07 18.58
CA VAL A 101 -12.27 -8.02 19.66
C VAL A 101 -13.53 -8.55 20.34
N THR A 102 -14.42 -7.66 20.77
CA THR A 102 -15.62 -8.03 21.54
C THR A 102 -16.53 -9.00 20.78
N PRO A 103 -16.85 -8.80 19.48
CA PRO A 103 -17.66 -9.74 18.72
C PRO A 103 -17.02 -11.14 18.59
N LEU A 104 -15.69 -11.21 18.45
CA LEU A 104 -14.98 -12.49 18.35
C LEU A 104 -15.03 -13.28 19.67
N LEU A 105 -14.76 -12.61 20.79
CA LEU A 105 -14.79 -13.25 22.12
C LEU A 105 -16.21 -13.68 22.53
N ALA A 106 -17.24 -12.94 22.07
CA ALA A 106 -18.64 -13.31 22.27
C ALA A 106 -19.05 -14.52 21.42
N ARG A 107 -18.56 -14.59 20.17
CA ARG A 107 -18.86 -15.69 19.24
C ARG A 107 -18.17 -17.00 19.62
N PHE A 108 -16.96 -16.94 20.18
CA PHE A 108 -16.15 -18.12 20.50
C PHE A 108 -15.78 -18.13 22.00
N PRO A 109 -16.53 -18.85 22.86
CA PRO A 109 -16.34 -18.82 24.31
C PRO A 109 -14.98 -19.33 24.80
N THR A 110 -14.33 -20.23 24.06
CA THR A 110 -13.03 -20.84 24.39
C THR A 110 -11.86 -20.17 23.66
N LEU A 111 -12.12 -19.10 22.90
CA LEU A 111 -11.09 -18.37 22.16
C LEU A 111 -10.27 -17.49 23.10
N HIS A 112 -8.95 -17.58 22.93
CA HIS A 112 -7.97 -16.65 23.46
C HIS A 112 -7.46 -15.75 22.32
N LEU A 113 -7.29 -14.47 22.62
CA LEU A 113 -6.76 -13.46 21.71
C LEU A 113 -5.47 -12.89 22.27
N LEU A 114 -4.42 -12.92 21.45
CA LEU A 114 -3.22 -12.12 21.64
C LEU A 114 -3.19 -11.03 20.58
N THR A 115 -3.18 -9.77 20.96
CA THR A 115 -3.11 -8.65 20.02
C THR A 115 -1.79 -7.91 20.17
N THR A 116 -1.25 -7.38 19.06
CA THR A 116 -0.15 -6.40 19.13
C THR A 116 -0.68 -5.01 18.74
N ALA A 117 -0.34 -4.00 19.55
CA ALA A 117 -0.86 -2.64 19.38
C ALA A 117 0.18 -1.58 19.77
N HIS A 118 -0.11 -0.31 19.49
CA HIS A 118 0.72 0.82 19.94
C HIS A 118 0.42 1.23 21.39
N ALA A 119 -0.81 1.02 21.84
CA ALA A 119 -1.30 1.32 23.18
C ALA A 119 -2.31 0.24 23.62
N PRO A 120 -2.66 0.16 24.91
CA PRO A 120 -3.75 -0.69 25.37
C PRO A 120 -5.06 -0.40 24.63
N LEU A 121 -5.89 -1.42 24.42
CA LEU A 121 -7.17 -1.28 23.68
C LEU A 121 -8.27 -0.65 24.55
N GLY A 122 -8.13 -0.69 25.87
CA GLY A 122 -9.11 -0.16 26.82
C GLY A 122 -10.35 -1.04 26.94
N LEU A 123 -10.22 -2.35 26.68
CA LEU A 123 -11.34 -3.29 26.67
C LEU A 123 -11.52 -3.97 28.05
N PRO A 124 -12.76 -4.36 28.41
CA PRO A 124 -12.99 -5.15 29.62
C PRO A 124 -12.22 -6.46 29.61
N HIS A 125 -11.63 -6.83 30.76
CA HIS A 125 -10.83 -8.05 30.94
C HIS A 125 -9.58 -8.16 30.05
N GLU A 126 -9.13 -7.04 29.48
CA GLU A 126 -7.86 -6.95 28.79
C GLU A 126 -6.69 -7.05 29.77
N GLN A 127 -5.77 -7.99 29.51
CA GLN A 127 -4.46 -8.00 30.13
C GLN A 127 -3.47 -7.27 29.20
N ALA A 128 -3.21 -6.00 29.50
CA ALA A 128 -2.23 -5.21 28.77
C ALA A 128 -0.80 -5.51 29.28
N LEU A 129 0.11 -5.84 28.37
CA LEU A 129 1.52 -6.08 28.64
C LEU A 129 2.37 -5.10 27.84
N GLU A 130 3.14 -4.28 28.55
CA GLU A 130 4.10 -3.38 27.92
C GLU A 130 5.33 -4.13 27.46
N LEU A 131 5.75 -3.87 26.22
CA LEU A 131 7.04 -4.27 25.71
C LEU A 131 7.99 -3.07 25.70
N PRO A 132 8.87 -2.92 26.70
CA PRO A 132 9.87 -1.86 26.70
C PRO A 132 10.89 -2.06 25.56
N LEU A 133 11.61 -1.00 25.22
CA LEU A 133 12.79 -1.11 24.34
C LEU A 133 13.89 -1.95 24.99
N LEU A 134 14.88 -2.36 24.20
CA LEU A 134 15.97 -3.19 24.71
C LEU A 134 16.89 -2.40 25.62
N HIS A 135 17.52 -3.09 26.56
CA HIS A 135 18.61 -2.47 27.30
C HIS A 135 19.78 -2.16 26.35
N VAL A 136 20.56 -1.12 26.63
CA VAL A 136 21.71 -0.71 25.79
C VAL A 136 22.68 -1.87 25.52
N SER A 137 22.91 -2.72 26.53
CA SER A 137 23.78 -3.90 26.38
C SER A 137 23.22 -4.95 25.41
N GLU A 138 21.89 -5.08 25.31
CA GLU A 138 21.20 -5.97 24.37
C GLU A 138 21.18 -5.38 22.96
N ALA A 139 20.89 -4.08 22.83
CA ALA A 139 20.96 -3.36 21.58
C ALA A 139 22.38 -3.39 20.98
N ARG A 140 23.42 -3.25 21.81
CA ARG A 140 24.82 -3.42 21.38
C ARG A 140 25.10 -4.85 20.89
N ARG A 141 24.62 -5.86 21.63
CA ARG A 141 24.76 -7.27 21.20
C ARG A 141 24.09 -7.53 19.86
N LEU A 142 22.91 -6.94 19.62
CA LEU A 142 22.23 -7.01 18.32
C LEU A 142 23.02 -6.31 17.22
N LEU A 143 23.51 -5.09 17.47
CA LEU A 143 24.29 -4.32 16.50
C LEU A 143 25.54 -5.11 16.06
N VAL A 144 26.28 -5.67 17.02
CA VAL A 144 27.45 -6.51 16.76
C VAL A 144 27.05 -7.80 16.04
N GLY A 145 25.95 -8.44 16.44
CA GLY A 145 25.47 -9.68 15.83
C GLY A 145 24.99 -9.52 14.38
N TRP A 146 24.46 -8.35 14.01
CA TRP A 146 24.04 -8.05 12.64
C TRP A 146 25.13 -7.40 11.79
N SER A 147 26.19 -6.89 12.41
CA SER A 147 27.34 -6.37 11.69
C SER A 147 28.16 -7.51 11.08
N ARG A 148 28.52 -7.37 9.79
CA ARG A 148 29.49 -8.27 9.13
C ARG A 148 30.94 -7.90 9.42
N LYS A 149 31.17 -6.76 10.07
CA LYS A 149 32.50 -6.22 10.40
C LYS A 149 32.68 -6.25 11.91
N GLU A 150 33.91 -6.45 12.35
CA GLU A 150 34.26 -6.20 13.74
C GLU A 150 34.06 -4.70 14.05
N LEU A 151 33.38 -4.44 15.16
CA LEU A 151 33.08 -3.09 15.62
C LEU A 151 33.85 -2.81 16.90
N ASP A 152 34.34 -1.58 17.04
CA ASP A 152 34.89 -1.13 18.30
C ASP A 152 33.81 -1.21 19.41
N PRO A 153 34.09 -1.87 20.55
CA PRO A 153 33.10 -2.06 21.60
C PRO A 153 32.55 -0.77 22.22
N GLU A 154 33.36 0.28 22.31
CA GLU A 154 32.96 1.56 22.90
C GLU A 154 32.10 2.37 21.93
N GLU A 155 32.49 2.41 20.66
CA GLU A 155 31.70 3.04 19.60
C GLU A 155 30.34 2.35 19.42
N ALA A 156 30.33 1.00 19.41
CA ALA A 156 29.10 0.22 19.31
C ALA A 156 28.18 0.48 20.51
N ALA A 157 28.74 0.63 21.71
CA ALA A 157 27.97 1.02 22.89
C ALA A 157 27.42 2.45 22.77
N SER A 158 28.19 3.38 22.20
CA SER A 158 27.74 4.77 21.99
C SER A 158 26.59 4.86 21.00
N VAL A 159 26.70 4.16 19.87
CA VAL A 159 25.62 4.10 18.88
C VAL A 159 24.40 3.37 19.45
N ALA A 160 24.58 2.27 20.19
CA ALA A 160 23.46 1.60 20.86
C ALA A 160 22.73 2.50 21.87
N ARG A 161 23.45 3.37 22.59
CA ARG A 161 22.87 4.41 23.45
C ARG A 161 22.06 5.43 22.64
N PHE A 162 22.61 5.92 21.54
CA PHE A 162 21.92 6.85 20.65
C PHE A 162 20.60 6.27 20.11
N LEU A 163 20.59 4.99 19.78
CA LEU A 163 19.41 4.31 19.21
C LEU A 163 18.32 3.97 20.25
N ASP A 164 18.52 4.35 21.51
CA ASP A 164 17.56 4.20 22.62
C ASP A 164 17.02 2.77 22.78
N GLY A 165 17.85 1.78 22.45
CA GLY A 165 17.45 0.38 22.53
C GLY A 165 16.40 -0.08 21.50
N ASN A 166 16.10 0.71 20.47
CA ASN A 166 15.12 0.35 19.44
C ASN A 166 15.67 -0.74 18.50
N PRO A 167 15.13 -1.98 18.51
CA PRO A 167 15.65 -3.07 17.68
C PRO A 167 15.61 -2.77 16.18
N GLN A 168 14.56 -2.11 15.70
CA GLN A 168 14.45 -1.75 14.29
C GLN A 168 15.47 -0.68 13.91
N ALA A 169 15.69 0.33 14.76
CA ALA A 169 16.73 1.33 14.52
C ALA A 169 18.13 0.70 14.48
N VAL A 170 18.40 -0.25 15.38
CA VAL A 170 19.65 -1.04 15.38
C VAL A 170 19.83 -1.82 14.07
N ARG A 171 18.77 -2.42 13.54
CA ARG A 171 18.82 -3.14 12.25
C ARG A 171 19.13 -2.21 11.09
N LEU A 172 18.49 -1.04 11.03
CA LEU A 172 18.72 -0.04 9.98
C LEU A 172 20.16 0.47 10.01
N VAL A 173 20.69 0.76 11.20
CA VAL A 173 22.10 1.16 11.36
C VAL A 173 23.06 0.02 11.01
N ALA A 174 22.74 -1.23 11.37
CA ALA A 174 23.55 -2.38 10.96
C ALA A 174 23.62 -2.50 9.43
N ALA A 175 22.54 -2.19 8.71
CA ALA A 175 22.53 -2.15 7.25
C ALA A 175 23.40 -1.02 6.69
N LEU A 176 23.38 0.16 7.32
CA LEU A 176 24.24 1.29 6.95
C LEU A 176 25.74 0.98 7.09
N LEU A 177 26.12 0.10 8.03
CA LEU A 177 27.52 -0.32 8.22
C LEU A 177 28.11 -1.08 7.02
N GLU A 178 27.28 -1.57 6.10
CA GLU A 178 27.76 -2.17 4.85
C GLU A 178 28.47 -1.12 3.98
N THR A 179 27.99 0.13 3.99
CA THR A 179 28.47 1.20 3.10
C THR A 179 29.30 2.28 3.80
N GLU A 180 29.24 2.37 5.13
CA GLU A 180 29.89 3.45 5.90
C GLU A 180 30.49 2.92 7.22
N PRO A 181 31.66 3.42 7.68
CA PRO A 181 32.20 3.03 8.97
C PRO A 181 31.38 3.58 10.14
N LEU A 182 31.42 2.88 11.28
CA LEU A 182 30.64 3.22 12.49
C LEU A 182 30.92 4.63 13.01
N THR A 183 32.17 5.09 12.93
CA THR A 183 32.59 6.44 13.32
C THR A 183 31.86 7.54 12.55
N ALA A 184 31.82 7.43 11.22
CA ALA A 184 31.16 8.42 10.36
C ALA A 184 29.65 8.40 10.54
N LEU A 185 29.06 7.20 10.69
CA LEU A 185 27.64 7.06 10.98
C LEU A 185 27.24 7.72 12.30
N ARG A 186 28.04 7.55 13.36
CA ARG A 186 27.79 8.19 14.65
C ARG A 186 27.67 9.71 14.52
N VAL A 187 28.65 10.33 13.86
CA VAL A 187 28.67 11.79 13.65
C VAL A 187 27.44 12.26 12.87
N ARG A 188 27.03 11.54 11.82
CA ARG A 188 25.83 11.90 11.04
C ARG A 188 24.54 11.75 11.83
N LEU A 189 24.39 10.67 12.58
CA LEU A 189 23.24 10.44 13.46
C LEU A 189 23.08 11.59 14.46
N GLU A 190 24.17 11.99 15.12
CA GLU A 190 24.21 13.09 16.07
C GLU A 190 23.89 14.44 15.39
N THR A 191 24.45 14.68 14.21
CA THR A 191 24.24 15.91 13.44
C THR A 191 22.79 16.07 12.99
N GLN A 192 22.17 15.01 12.45
CA GLN A 192 20.76 15.06 12.04
C GLN A 192 19.81 15.21 13.23
N LEU A 193 20.07 14.55 14.36
CA LEU A 193 19.28 14.76 15.57
C LEU A 193 19.33 16.22 16.03
N THR A 194 20.53 16.81 16.06
CA THR A 194 20.73 18.22 16.44
C THR A 194 20.01 19.16 15.48
N ALA A 195 20.07 18.89 14.17
CA ALA A 195 19.34 19.68 13.19
C ALA A 195 17.83 19.60 13.43
N LEU A 196 17.26 18.40 13.61
CA LEU A 196 15.81 18.24 13.76
C LEU A 196 15.27 18.80 15.08
N THR A 197 16.02 18.70 16.18
CA THR A 197 15.63 19.31 17.46
C THR A 197 15.64 20.84 17.41
N LEU A 198 16.63 21.44 16.72
CA LEU A 198 16.68 22.90 16.53
C LEU A 198 15.51 23.42 15.68
N HIS A 199 14.98 22.61 14.76
CA HIS A 199 13.84 22.97 13.92
C HIS A 199 12.48 22.54 14.54
N GLY A 200 12.45 22.15 15.82
CA GLY A 200 11.22 21.80 16.54
C GLY A 200 10.58 20.47 16.10
N GLY A 201 11.32 19.59 15.41
CA GLY A 201 10.82 18.31 14.94
C GLY A 201 10.79 17.23 16.03
N THR A 202 9.79 16.35 15.97
CA THR A 202 9.71 15.12 16.78
C THR A 202 10.52 13.98 16.14
N ALA A 203 11.84 14.15 16.08
CA ALA A 203 12.72 13.13 15.53
C ALA A 203 13.04 12.05 16.57
N THR A 204 12.84 10.80 16.20
CA THR A 204 13.29 9.65 16.99
C THR A 204 14.55 9.06 16.36
N PRO A 205 15.40 8.35 17.12
CA PRO A 205 16.53 7.65 16.53
C PRO A 205 16.14 6.68 15.40
N LEU A 206 14.93 6.10 15.47
CA LEU A 206 14.36 5.26 14.41
C LEU A 206 14.09 6.04 13.12
N THR A 207 13.47 7.23 13.20
CA THR A 207 13.18 8.04 12.01
C THR A 207 14.47 8.54 11.36
N ILE A 208 15.47 8.94 12.16
CA ILE A 208 16.78 9.37 11.66
C ILE A 208 17.50 8.22 10.94
N ALA A 209 17.58 7.05 11.59
CA ALA A 209 18.24 5.88 10.99
C ALA A 209 17.55 5.43 9.69
N ARG A 210 16.21 5.52 9.64
CA ARG A 210 15.44 5.26 8.43
C ARG A 210 15.81 6.24 7.32
N ASP A 211 15.75 7.54 7.59
CA ASP A 211 15.94 8.57 6.56
C ASP A 211 17.36 8.49 5.98
N LEU A 212 18.37 8.31 6.83
CA LEU A 212 19.76 8.05 6.38
C LEU A 212 19.91 6.81 5.51
N LEU A 213 19.20 5.72 5.82
CA LEU A 213 19.26 4.51 5.01
C LEU A 213 18.56 4.69 3.67
N LEU A 214 17.40 5.36 3.65
CA LEU A 214 16.66 5.66 2.42
C LEU A 214 17.51 6.51 1.45
N GLU A 215 18.23 7.51 1.96
CA GLU A 215 19.19 8.33 1.18
C GLU A 215 20.33 7.51 0.54
N ARG A 216 20.63 6.33 1.10
CA ARG A 216 21.76 5.48 0.68
C ARG A 216 21.33 4.28 -0.17
N LEU A 217 20.03 4.06 -0.35
CA LEU A 217 19.56 2.96 -1.19
C LEU A 217 19.96 3.17 -2.65
N PRO A 218 20.45 2.13 -3.35
CA PRO A 218 20.61 2.20 -4.79
C PRO A 218 19.29 2.53 -5.48
N GLU A 219 19.33 3.29 -6.57
CA GLU A 219 18.13 3.79 -7.27
C GLU A 219 17.11 2.68 -7.62
N GLY A 220 17.60 1.51 -8.08
CA GLY A 220 16.73 0.35 -8.37
C GLY A 220 16.11 -0.29 -7.12
N VAL A 221 16.76 -0.18 -5.96
CA VAL A 221 16.28 -0.72 -4.68
C VAL A 221 15.24 0.22 -4.06
N GLY A 222 15.52 1.53 -4.08
CA GLY A 222 14.58 2.56 -3.61
C GLY A 222 13.28 2.56 -4.41
N ARG A 223 13.36 2.44 -5.75
CA ARG A 223 12.17 2.30 -6.60
C ARG A 223 11.36 1.05 -6.27
N LEU A 224 12.00 -0.10 -6.03
CA LEU A 224 11.29 -1.34 -5.64
C LEU A 224 10.60 -1.17 -4.29
N LEU A 225 11.25 -0.52 -3.33
CA LEU A 225 10.63 -0.20 -2.04
C LEU A 225 9.39 0.69 -2.20
N GLY A 226 9.47 1.69 -3.08
CA GLY A 226 8.34 2.53 -3.47
C GLY A 226 7.18 1.70 -4.04
N VAL A 227 7.47 0.78 -4.96
CA VAL A 227 6.46 -0.15 -5.51
C VAL A 227 5.83 -1.04 -4.43
N LEU A 228 6.65 -1.62 -3.54
CA LEU A 228 6.16 -2.45 -2.44
C LEU A 228 5.30 -1.66 -1.47
N SER A 229 5.56 -0.36 -1.28
CA SER A 229 4.74 0.49 -0.41
C SER A 229 3.31 0.68 -0.92
N LEU A 230 3.07 0.46 -2.21
CA LEU A 230 1.72 0.50 -2.81
C LEU A 230 0.90 -0.75 -2.46
N PHE A 231 1.55 -1.86 -2.10
CA PHE A 231 0.91 -3.08 -1.64
C PHE A 231 0.65 -3.02 -0.13
N ALA A 232 -0.54 -2.55 0.25
CA ALA A 232 -0.92 -2.36 1.64
C ALA A 232 -0.72 -3.63 2.52
N THR A 233 -1.10 -4.80 2.01
CA THR A 233 -0.99 -6.08 2.73
C THR A 233 0.28 -6.86 2.38
N GLY A 234 1.24 -6.22 1.70
CA GLY A 234 2.40 -6.88 1.12
C GLY A 234 2.08 -7.66 -0.16
N ALA A 235 3.12 -7.95 -0.94
CA ALA A 235 3.03 -8.51 -2.28
C ALA A 235 3.60 -9.93 -2.31
N ARG A 236 2.95 -10.86 -3.03
CA ARG A 236 3.56 -12.16 -3.35
C ARG A 236 4.59 -11.99 -4.47
N ALA A 237 5.46 -12.98 -4.62
CA ALA A 237 6.44 -13.03 -5.71
C ALA A 237 5.81 -12.79 -7.10
N GLU A 238 4.62 -13.38 -7.35
CA GLU A 238 3.86 -13.22 -8.58
C GLU A 238 3.39 -11.76 -8.79
N ASP A 239 2.84 -11.13 -7.74
CA ASP A 239 2.40 -9.73 -7.76
C ASP A 239 3.55 -8.77 -8.11
N ILE A 240 4.74 -9.06 -7.56
CA ILE A 240 5.95 -8.28 -7.80
C ILE A 240 6.45 -8.51 -9.23
N GLU A 241 6.52 -9.74 -9.71
CA GLU A 241 6.99 -10.01 -11.09
C GLU A 241 6.06 -9.39 -12.14
N VAL A 242 4.75 -9.39 -11.88
CA VAL A 242 3.77 -8.68 -12.69
C VAL A 242 4.00 -7.17 -12.67
N SER A 243 4.28 -6.57 -11.52
CA SER A 243 4.37 -5.11 -11.38
C SER A 243 5.75 -4.55 -11.75
N TRP A 244 6.81 -5.31 -11.51
CA TRP A 244 8.21 -4.89 -11.64
C TRP A 244 8.93 -5.55 -12.83
N GLY A 245 8.46 -6.73 -13.27
CA GLY A 245 9.20 -7.57 -14.22
C GLY A 245 10.24 -8.45 -13.53
N LYS A 246 11.15 -9.05 -14.32
CA LYS A 246 12.18 -9.98 -13.82
C LYS A 246 13.32 -9.26 -13.10
N GLY A 247 14.03 -9.96 -12.22
CA GLY A 247 15.28 -9.48 -11.60
C GLY A 247 15.11 -8.70 -10.29
N TRP A 248 13.88 -8.60 -9.76
CA TRP A 248 13.60 -7.95 -8.47
C TRP A 248 14.26 -8.64 -7.27
N GLN A 249 14.60 -9.93 -7.38
CA GLN A 249 15.07 -10.76 -6.27
C GLN A 249 16.36 -10.21 -5.61
N ARG A 250 17.30 -9.67 -6.41
CA ARG A 250 18.54 -9.08 -5.87
C ARG A 250 18.27 -7.82 -5.07
N SER A 251 17.39 -6.95 -5.57
CA SER A 251 16.97 -5.74 -4.85
C SER A 251 16.16 -6.08 -3.60
N MET A 252 15.30 -7.09 -3.67
CA MET A 252 14.53 -7.56 -2.53
C MET A 252 15.42 -8.12 -1.41
N ASP A 253 16.44 -8.90 -1.75
CA ASP A 253 17.42 -9.40 -0.79
C ASP A 253 18.12 -8.25 -0.04
N VAL A 254 18.41 -7.12 -0.71
CA VAL A 254 18.90 -5.91 -0.04
C VAL A 254 17.86 -5.34 0.93
N LEU A 255 16.60 -5.19 0.51
CA LEU A 255 15.53 -4.64 1.35
C LEU A 255 15.24 -5.50 2.60
N VAL A 256 15.23 -6.83 2.43
CA VAL A 256 14.98 -7.79 3.52
C VAL A 256 16.13 -7.79 4.52
N ARG A 257 17.37 -7.83 4.03
CA ARG A 257 18.55 -7.73 4.91
C ARG A 257 18.59 -6.41 5.66
N ALA A 258 18.26 -5.32 4.99
CA ALA A 258 18.23 -4.00 5.61
C ALA A 258 17.10 -3.82 6.64
N GLY A 259 16.13 -4.75 6.71
CA GLY A 259 15.00 -4.67 7.62
C GLY A 259 13.92 -3.67 7.20
N LEU A 260 13.92 -3.29 5.93
CA LEU A 260 12.90 -2.42 5.32
C LEU A 260 11.67 -3.22 4.90
N VAL A 261 11.91 -4.48 4.51
CA VAL A 261 10.89 -5.44 4.09
C VAL A 261 11.03 -6.71 4.92
N ALA A 262 9.91 -7.31 5.34
CA ALA A 262 9.85 -8.66 5.86
C ALA A 262 9.29 -9.60 4.78
N GLU A 263 9.86 -10.80 4.66
CA GLU A 263 9.29 -11.89 3.87
C GLU A 263 8.63 -12.86 4.84
N ASP A 264 7.37 -13.21 4.62
CA ASP A 264 6.66 -14.25 5.36
C ASP A 264 5.86 -15.13 4.40
N GLU A 265 6.09 -16.44 4.40
CA GLU A 265 5.45 -17.41 3.47
C GLU A 265 5.40 -16.94 1.99
N GLY A 266 6.48 -16.30 1.49
CA GLY A 266 6.56 -15.80 0.12
C GLY A 266 5.80 -14.48 -0.13
N ARG A 267 5.32 -13.82 0.93
CA ARG A 267 4.76 -12.47 0.92
C ARG A 267 5.77 -11.47 1.46
N TYR A 268 6.04 -10.42 0.68
CA TYR A 268 6.96 -9.35 1.03
C TYR A 268 6.19 -8.11 1.48
N GLN A 269 6.43 -7.66 2.71
CA GLN A 269 5.73 -6.52 3.30
C GLN A 269 6.72 -5.47 3.80
N VAL A 270 6.47 -4.20 3.48
CA VAL A 270 7.21 -3.08 4.04
C VAL A 270 6.91 -2.97 5.55
N VAL A 271 7.95 -2.99 6.39
CA VAL A 271 7.80 -3.02 7.86
C VAL A 271 8.21 -1.71 8.54
N ILE A 272 8.58 -0.70 7.76
CA ILE A 272 8.86 0.66 8.22
C ILE A 272 7.78 1.62 7.73
N ALA A 273 7.53 2.68 8.48
CA ALA A 273 6.73 3.80 7.99
C ALA A 273 7.59 4.63 7.02
N LEU A 274 7.15 4.79 5.77
CA LEU A 274 7.82 5.66 4.79
C LEU A 274 7.23 7.07 4.83
N PRO A 275 8.04 8.13 4.71
CA PRO A 275 7.56 9.52 4.78
C PRO A 275 6.66 9.91 3.59
N GLU A 276 6.89 9.33 2.41
CA GLU A 276 6.15 9.64 1.17
C GLU A 276 5.17 8.53 0.76
N ALA A 277 4.89 7.57 1.64
CA ALA A 277 3.88 6.56 1.32
C ALA A 277 2.55 7.28 1.04
N PRO A 278 1.93 7.11 -0.14
CA PRO A 278 0.66 7.74 -0.42
C PRO A 278 -0.31 7.34 0.71
N PRO A 279 -1.16 8.28 1.17
CA PRO A 279 -2.19 7.96 2.14
C PRO A 279 -3.15 7.00 1.46
N GLN A 280 -2.80 5.73 1.58
CA GLN A 280 -3.74 4.68 1.73
C GLN A 280 -4.64 4.47 0.47
N ALA A 281 -4.11 3.72 -0.51
CA ALA A 281 -4.92 2.88 -1.42
C ALA A 281 -4.44 1.41 -1.32
N GLN A 282 -5.36 0.47 -1.08
CA GLN A 282 -5.07 -0.96 -1.19
C GLN A 282 -4.94 -1.29 -2.69
N LEU A 283 -3.77 -1.06 -3.26
CA LEU A 283 -3.54 -1.38 -4.66
C LEU A 283 -3.17 -2.85 -4.77
N GLY A 284 -4.03 -3.64 -5.42
CA GLY A 284 -3.63 -4.93 -5.98
C GLY A 284 -2.67 -4.73 -7.16
N PRO A 285 -2.16 -5.82 -7.78
CA PRO A 285 -1.21 -5.75 -8.88
C PRO A 285 -1.64 -4.83 -10.02
N THR A 286 -2.92 -4.88 -10.40
CA THR A 286 -3.50 -3.96 -11.39
C THR A 286 -3.41 -2.50 -10.95
N GLY A 287 -3.78 -2.19 -9.71
CA GLY A 287 -3.73 -0.84 -9.18
C GLY A 287 -2.30 -0.28 -9.11
N VAL A 288 -1.33 -1.14 -8.77
CA VAL A 288 0.09 -0.79 -8.76
C VAL A 288 0.59 -0.46 -10.16
N LEU A 289 0.30 -1.31 -11.15
CA LEU A 289 0.65 -1.06 -12.54
C LEU A 289 0.04 0.26 -13.05
N LEU A 290 -1.21 0.56 -12.72
CA LEU A 290 -1.86 1.83 -13.10
C LEU A 290 -1.22 3.04 -12.41
N ALA A 291 -0.87 2.93 -11.13
CA ALA A 291 -0.17 3.99 -10.41
C ALA A 291 1.20 4.29 -11.03
N LEU A 292 1.93 3.23 -11.43
CA LEU A 292 3.21 3.37 -12.14
C LEU A 292 3.03 3.98 -13.53
N ALA A 293 2.03 3.52 -14.31
CA ALA A 293 1.73 4.08 -15.63
C ALA A 293 1.41 5.58 -15.54
N LEU A 294 0.59 5.99 -14.56
CA LEU A 294 0.29 7.40 -14.29
C LEU A 294 1.51 8.20 -13.80
N GLY A 295 2.46 7.55 -13.13
CA GLY A 295 3.76 8.12 -12.79
C GLY A 295 4.56 8.47 -14.05
N HIS A 296 4.77 7.49 -14.93
CA HIS A 296 5.50 7.67 -16.19
C HIS A 296 4.82 8.70 -17.11
N LEU A 297 3.48 8.70 -17.19
CA LEU A 297 2.74 9.70 -17.95
C LEU A 297 2.97 11.13 -17.44
N ARG A 298 3.08 11.33 -16.13
CA ARG A 298 3.42 12.65 -15.52
C ARG A 298 4.86 13.07 -15.79
N LEU A 299 5.75 12.10 -16.01
CA LEU A 299 7.15 12.35 -16.40
C LEU A 299 7.31 12.52 -17.92
N HIS A 300 6.21 12.53 -18.68
CA HIS A 300 6.21 12.60 -20.15
C HIS A 300 6.92 11.41 -20.82
N GLU A 301 6.80 10.22 -20.24
CA GLU A 301 7.33 8.96 -20.76
C GLU A 301 6.16 8.07 -21.24
N PRO A 302 5.64 8.27 -22.47
CA PRO A 302 4.43 7.59 -22.94
C PRO A 302 4.65 6.09 -23.22
N GLU A 303 5.82 5.68 -23.70
CA GLU A 303 6.09 4.26 -24.02
C GLU A 303 6.05 3.37 -22.77
N PRO A 304 6.79 3.65 -21.67
CA PRO A 304 6.68 2.85 -20.46
C PRO A 304 5.29 2.90 -19.83
N ALA A 305 4.62 4.05 -19.91
CA ALA A 305 3.25 4.20 -19.42
C ALA A 305 2.28 3.28 -20.18
N PHE A 306 2.43 3.18 -21.50
CA PHE A 306 1.61 2.32 -22.35
C PHE A 306 1.82 0.85 -22.01
N ASP A 307 3.07 0.38 -21.93
CA ASP A 307 3.40 -1.00 -21.59
C ASP A 307 2.82 -1.40 -20.22
N LEU A 308 2.94 -0.52 -19.21
CA LEU A 308 2.39 -0.76 -17.87
C LEU A 308 0.86 -0.79 -17.88
N ALA A 309 0.20 0.09 -18.62
CA ALA A 309 -1.25 0.14 -18.71
C ALA A 309 -1.82 -1.07 -19.49
N GLU A 310 -1.14 -1.55 -20.54
CA GLU A 310 -1.51 -2.79 -21.23
C GLU A 310 -1.34 -4.03 -20.33
N ARG A 311 -0.24 -4.11 -19.57
CA ARG A 311 -0.08 -5.17 -18.56
C ARG A 311 -1.18 -5.12 -17.51
N ALA A 312 -1.55 -3.92 -17.04
CA ALA A 312 -2.64 -3.75 -16.09
C ALA A 312 -3.97 -4.28 -16.66
N LEU A 313 -4.26 -3.96 -17.94
CA LEU A 313 -5.45 -4.43 -18.64
C LEU A 313 -5.50 -5.97 -18.74
N ALA A 314 -4.38 -6.60 -19.10
CA ALA A 314 -4.28 -8.06 -19.19
C ALA A 314 -4.51 -8.74 -17.83
N VAL A 315 -3.83 -8.27 -16.79
CA VAL A 315 -3.97 -8.79 -15.41
C VAL A 315 -5.40 -8.60 -14.90
N ALA A 316 -6.01 -7.45 -15.17
CA ALA A 316 -7.39 -7.19 -14.78
C ALA A 316 -8.38 -8.14 -15.47
N ARG A 317 -8.14 -8.46 -16.74
CA ARG A 317 -8.95 -9.41 -17.52
C ARG A 317 -8.85 -10.83 -16.96
N GLU A 318 -7.62 -11.30 -16.71
CA GLU A 318 -7.37 -12.64 -16.15
C GLU A 318 -7.96 -12.79 -14.74
N GLY A 319 -7.78 -11.78 -13.89
CA GLY A 319 -8.29 -11.74 -12.52
C GLY A 319 -9.77 -11.38 -12.41
N GLN A 320 -10.49 -11.20 -13.52
CA GLN A 320 -11.89 -10.74 -13.56
C GLN A 320 -12.15 -9.43 -12.78
N ASN A 321 -11.12 -8.58 -12.64
CA ASN A 321 -11.21 -7.30 -11.98
C ASN A 321 -11.79 -6.25 -12.93
N ARG A 322 -13.12 -6.10 -12.90
CA ARG A 322 -13.86 -5.19 -13.80
C ARG A 322 -13.49 -3.72 -13.60
N GLU A 323 -13.26 -3.29 -12.37
CA GLU A 323 -12.86 -1.91 -12.06
C GLU A 323 -11.44 -1.62 -12.57
N GLY A 324 -10.50 -2.53 -12.30
CA GLY A 324 -9.14 -2.43 -12.82
C GLY A 324 -9.08 -2.45 -14.35
N PHE A 325 -9.97 -3.21 -14.99
CA PHE A 325 -10.11 -3.26 -16.45
C PHE A 325 -10.55 -1.91 -17.03
N ALA A 326 -11.62 -1.33 -16.48
CA ALA A 326 -12.11 -0.01 -16.89
C ALA A 326 -11.07 1.09 -16.66
N SER A 327 -10.36 1.03 -15.52
CA SER A 327 -9.32 1.99 -15.17
C SER A 327 -8.11 1.90 -16.09
N ALA A 328 -7.73 0.70 -16.53
CA ALA A 328 -6.67 0.50 -17.50
C ALA A 328 -7.04 1.06 -18.89
N LEU A 329 -8.27 0.88 -19.34
CA LEU A 329 -8.78 1.49 -20.58
C LEU A 329 -8.74 3.02 -20.51
N LEU A 330 -9.15 3.60 -19.38
CA LEU A 330 -9.08 5.04 -19.14
C LEU A 330 -7.63 5.57 -19.24
N VAL A 331 -6.67 4.89 -18.60
CA VAL A 331 -5.25 5.27 -18.66
C VAL A 331 -4.69 5.12 -20.07
N LEU A 332 -4.98 4.01 -20.77
CA LEU A 332 -4.58 3.81 -22.16
C LEU A 332 -5.14 4.90 -23.07
N GLY A 333 -6.42 5.25 -22.92
CA GLY A 333 -7.05 6.34 -23.66
C GLY A 333 -6.30 7.65 -23.50
N ARG A 334 -5.92 8.00 -22.25
CA ARG A 334 -5.14 9.21 -21.94
C ARG A 334 -3.76 9.21 -22.57
N ILE A 335 -3.08 8.06 -22.60
CA ILE A 335 -1.76 7.91 -23.23
C ILE A 335 -1.89 8.08 -24.75
N THR A 336 -2.87 7.42 -25.37
CA THR A 336 -3.08 7.47 -26.83
C THR A 336 -3.64 8.78 -27.35
N LEU A 337 -4.21 9.62 -26.48
CA LEU A 337 -4.91 10.85 -26.86
C LEU A 337 -4.07 11.78 -27.74
N THR A 338 -2.78 11.91 -27.41
CA THR A 338 -1.87 12.82 -28.12
C THR A 338 -1.59 12.37 -29.56
N ASP A 339 -1.47 11.07 -29.79
CA ASP A 339 -1.03 10.51 -31.08
C ASP A 339 -2.22 10.06 -31.95
N ASP A 340 -3.26 9.50 -31.33
CA ASP A 340 -4.45 8.98 -32.00
C ASP A 340 -5.73 9.28 -31.18
N PRO A 341 -6.28 10.50 -31.32
CA PRO A 341 -7.49 10.88 -30.61
C PRO A 341 -8.72 10.07 -31.03
N ALA A 342 -8.72 9.46 -32.23
CA ALA A 342 -9.83 8.61 -32.69
C ALA A 342 -9.87 7.30 -31.90
N ARG A 343 -8.70 6.69 -31.68
CA ARG A 343 -8.59 5.50 -30.82
C ARG A 343 -8.88 5.83 -29.37
N ALA A 344 -8.42 6.97 -28.87
CA ALA A 344 -8.68 7.41 -27.50
C ALA A 344 -10.19 7.53 -27.20
N VAL A 345 -10.97 8.11 -28.13
CA VAL A 345 -12.45 8.19 -28.01
C VAL A 345 -13.09 6.82 -27.76
N LEU A 346 -12.65 5.78 -28.49
CA LEU A 346 -13.20 4.44 -28.35
C LEU A 346 -12.82 3.79 -27.01
N LEU A 347 -11.58 4.01 -26.55
CA LEU A 347 -11.12 3.53 -25.25
C LEU A 347 -11.89 4.18 -24.10
N PHE A 348 -12.17 5.49 -24.19
CA PHE A 348 -12.97 6.19 -23.18
C PHE A 348 -14.43 5.76 -23.18
N GLU A 349 -15.02 5.47 -24.35
CA GLU A 349 -16.38 4.91 -24.44
C GLU A 349 -16.48 3.57 -23.72
N GLU A 350 -15.54 2.66 -24.02
CA GLU A 350 -15.50 1.34 -23.42
C GLU A 350 -15.30 1.44 -21.89
N ALA A 351 -14.37 2.29 -21.44
CA ALA A 351 -14.16 2.55 -20.02
C ALA A 351 -15.42 3.10 -19.33
N ALA A 352 -16.09 4.10 -19.94
CA ALA A 352 -17.30 4.71 -19.39
C ALA A 352 -18.44 3.70 -19.27
N ALA A 353 -18.64 2.85 -20.27
CA ALA A 353 -19.66 1.78 -20.23
C ALA A 353 -19.38 0.76 -19.12
N HIS A 354 -18.11 0.44 -18.85
CA HIS A 354 -17.76 -0.42 -17.72
C HIS A 354 -18.01 0.24 -16.37
N PHE A 355 -17.63 1.51 -16.19
CA PHE A 355 -17.90 2.24 -14.95
C PHE A 355 -19.40 2.42 -14.69
N GLU A 356 -20.19 2.62 -15.74
CA GLU A 356 -21.65 2.66 -15.66
C GLU A 356 -22.23 1.36 -15.10
N ASN A 357 -21.82 0.22 -15.66
CA ASN A 357 -22.24 -1.11 -15.20
C ASN A 357 -21.82 -1.39 -13.75
N LEU A 358 -20.77 -0.72 -13.26
CA LEU A 358 -20.29 -0.81 -11.87
C LEU A 358 -20.95 0.22 -10.94
N GLY A 359 -21.74 1.15 -11.46
CA GLY A 359 -22.33 2.25 -10.69
C GLY A 359 -21.33 3.33 -10.24
N GLN A 360 -20.12 3.35 -10.81
CA GLN A 360 -19.05 4.28 -10.43
C GLN A 360 -19.17 5.61 -11.17
N ARG A 361 -20.09 6.45 -10.72
CA ARG A 361 -20.41 7.74 -11.39
C ARG A 361 -19.22 8.69 -11.52
N ALA A 362 -18.34 8.75 -10.52
CA ALA A 362 -17.17 9.64 -10.57
C ALA A 362 -16.16 9.21 -11.65
N SER A 363 -15.81 7.92 -11.69
CA SER A 363 -14.91 7.36 -12.70
C SER A 363 -15.51 7.39 -14.10
N GLN A 364 -16.83 7.17 -14.21
CA GLN A 364 -17.58 7.34 -15.46
C GLN A 364 -17.50 8.78 -15.97
N ALA A 365 -17.74 9.76 -15.09
CA ALA A 365 -17.64 11.18 -15.44
C ALA A 365 -16.22 11.56 -15.88
N GLU A 366 -15.18 11.01 -15.24
CA GLU A 366 -13.80 11.21 -15.68
C GLU A 366 -13.55 10.66 -17.10
N ALA A 367 -14.03 9.45 -17.40
CA ALA A 367 -13.90 8.87 -18.73
C ALA A 367 -14.63 9.71 -19.80
N ARG A 368 -15.85 10.19 -19.49
CA ARG A 368 -16.63 11.07 -20.36
C ARG A 368 -15.96 12.42 -20.57
N ARG A 369 -15.31 12.97 -19.54
CA ARG A 369 -14.52 14.21 -19.62
C ARG A 369 -13.41 14.06 -20.65
N TRP A 370 -12.60 13.02 -20.52
CA TRP A 370 -11.50 12.77 -21.45
C TRP A 370 -11.97 12.43 -22.86
N GLN A 371 -13.13 11.79 -23.00
CA GLN A 371 -13.79 11.58 -24.28
C GLN A 371 -14.17 12.91 -24.95
N GLY A 372 -14.72 13.86 -24.20
CA GLY A 372 -15.03 15.20 -24.70
C GLY A 372 -13.80 15.94 -25.20
N VAL A 373 -12.69 15.85 -24.47
CA VAL A 373 -11.38 16.39 -24.92
C VAL A 373 -10.93 15.74 -26.23
N ALA A 374 -11.07 14.41 -26.36
CA ALA A 374 -10.69 13.69 -27.56
C ALA A 374 -11.55 14.06 -28.77
N PHE A 375 -12.87 14.19 -28.60
CA PHE A 375 -13.77 14.69 -29.65
C PHE A 375 -13.43 16.11 -30.11
N ALA A 376 -13.08 17.00 -29.17
CA ALA A 376 -12.66 18.35 -29.51
C ALA A 376 -11.39 18.35 -30.38
N GLN A 377 -10.41 17.49 -30.07
CA GLN A 377 -9.20 17.32 -30.89
C GLN A 377 -9.48 16.72 -32.28
N LEU A 378 -10.53 15.90 -32.41
CA LEU A 378 -10.97 15.35 -33.69
C LEU A 378 -11.74 16.35 -34.56
N GLY A 379 -12.06 17.53 -34.04
CA GLY A 379 -12.89 18.53 -34.72
C GLY A 379 -14.38 18.20 -34.69
N GLU A 380 -14.84 17.41 -33.72
CA GLU A 380 -16.24 17.01 -33.52
C GLU A 380 -16.85 17.75 -32.29
N PRO A 381 -17.06 19.08 -32.35
CA PRO A 381 -17.46 19.87 -31.19
C PRO A 381 -18.85 19.50 -30.63
N GLU A 382 -19.74 18.97 -31.46
CA GLU A 382 -21.09 18.53 -31.06
C GLU A 382 -21.04 17.29 -30.15
N ALA A 383 -20.24 16.30 -30.54
CA ALA A 383 -19.98 15.11 -29.74
C ALA A 383 -19.18 15.43 -28.47
N ALA A 384 -18.24 16.38 -28.57
CA ALA A 384 -17.48 16.88 -27.41
C ALA A 384 -18.41 17.52 -26.37
N LEU A 385 -19.28 18.44 -26.82
CA LEU A 385 -20.23 19.12 -25.94
C LEU A 385 -21.21 18.12 -25.30
N SER A 386 -21.66 17.12 -26.06
CA SER A 386 -22.51 16.04 -25.53
C SER A 386 -21.83 15.23 -24.43
N ALA A 387 -20.58 14.81 -24.63
CA ALA A 387 -19.84 14.03 -23.63
C ALA A 387 -19.59 14.82 -22.33
N LEU A 388 -19.43 16.15 -22.42
CA LEU A 388 -19.21 17.02 -21.26
C LEU A 388 -20.50 17.44 -20.54
N TYR A 389 -21.65 17.42 -21.23
CA TYR A 389 -22.95 17.78 -20.63
C TYR A 389 -23.30 16.88 -19.45
N ASP A 390 -23.14 15.56 -19.61
CA ASP A 390 -23.40 14.57 -18.56
C ASP A 390 -22.45 14.74 -17.34
N VAL A 391 -21.22 15.22 -17.58
CA VAL A 391 -20.19 15.45 -16.55
C VAL A 391 -20.51 16.68 -15.71
N GLN A 392 -20.90 17.79 -16.35
CA GLN A 392 -21.20 19.06 -15.67
C GLN A 392 -22.34 18.92 -14.65
N GLN A 393 -23.35 18.08 -14.95
CA GLN A 393 -24.45 17.80 -14.01
C GLN A 393 -24.01 16.97 -12.80
N ALA A 394 -22.94 16.18 -12.94
CA ALA A 394 -22.46 15.25 -11.92
C ALA A 394 -21.33 15.83 -11.05
N GLN A 395 -20.48 16.71 -11.60
CA GLN A 395 -19.32 17.28 -10.94
C GLN A 395 -19.02 18.71 -11.41
N HIS A 396 -18.73 19.60 -10.45
CA HIS A 396 -18.25 20.97 -10.71
C HIS A 396 -16.71 20.97 -10.80
N ASP A 397 -16.18 20.76 -12.02
CA ASP A 397 -14.75 20.89 -12.33
C ASP A 397 -14.52 22.16 -13.20
N PRO A 398 -13.77 23.18 -12.73
CA PRO A 398 -13.55 24.43 -13.45
C PRO A 398 -12.93 24.27 -14.85
N ALA A 399 -12.09 23.25 -15.04
CA ALA A 399 -11.49 22.98 -16.36
C ALA A 399 -12.53 22.45 -17.35
N THR A 400 -13.43 21.59 -16.88
CA THR A 400 -14.55 21.06 -17.67
C THR A 400 -15.54 22.15 -18.02
N GLU A 401 -15.92 23.00 -17.06
CA GLU A 401 -16.84 24.13 -17.27
C GLU A 401 -16.29 25.12 -18.31
N ARG A 402 -14.98 25.40 -18.26
CA ARG A 402 -14.32 26.26 -19.24
C ARG A 402 -14.37 25.67 -20.66
N LEU A 403 -13.98 24.41 -20.81
CA LEU A 403 -14.01 23.74 -22.11
C LEU A 403 -15.44 23.65 -22.66
N PHE A 404 -16.41 23.34 -21.79
CA PHE A 404 -17.83 23.33 -22.15
C PHE A 404 -18.30 24.69 -22.66
N ALA A 405 -17.96 25.78 -21.96
CA ALA A 405 -18.31 27.15 -22.36
C ALA A 405 -17.66 27.53 -23.70
N GLU A 406 -16.38 27.20 -23.91
CA GLU A 406 -15.66 27.47 -25.16
C GLU A 406 -16.31 26.76 -26.36
N LEU A 407 -16.67 25.48 -26.20
CA LEU A 407 -17.37 24.70 -27.24
C LEU A 407 -18.78 25.24 -27.49
N GLN A 408 -19.48 25.69 -26.45
CA GLN A 408 -20.81 26.29 -26.57
C GLN A 408 -20.77 27.60 -27.37
N THR A 409 -19.79 28.46 -27.12
CA THR A 409 -19.60 29.70 -27.90
C THR A 409 -19.28 29.38 -29.35
N LEU A 410 -18.34 28.45 -29.61
CA LEU A 410 -17.96 28.03 -30.96
C LEU A 410 -19.16 27.54 -31.79
N LEU A 411 -20.04 26.74 -31.18
CA LEU A 411 -21.24 26.22 -31.85
C LEU A 411 -22.31 27.29 -32.06
N THR A 412 -22.45 28.23 -31.13
CA THR A 412 -23.38 29.36 -31.26
C THR A 412 -22.99 30.26 -32.43
N ASP A 413 -21.70 30.55 -32.58
CA ASP A 413 -21.15 31.35 -33.69
C ASP A 413 -21.31 30.66 -35.05
N ARG A 414 -21.38 29.31 -35.07
CA ARG A 414 -21.65 28.50 -36.27
C ARG A 414 -23.15 28.34 -36.57
N GLY A 415 -24.03 29.02 -35.84
CA GLY A 415 -25.49 28.95 -36.03
C GLY A 415 -26.16 27.75 -35.33
N GLY A 416 -25.46 27.07 -34.42
CA GLY A 416 -25.89 25.85 -33.72
C GLY A 416 -26.85 26.05 -32.54
N GLY A 417 -27.64 27.12 -32.51
CA GLY A 417 -28.56 27.40 -31.39
C GLY A 417 -29.61 26.31 -31.11
N SER A 418 -29.95 25.49 -32.11
CA SER A 418 -30.84 24.31 -31.97
C SER A 418 -30.17 23.12 -31.28
N LEU A 419 -28.83 23.04 -31.29
CA LEU A 419 -28.09 21.92 -30.73
C LEU A 419 -28.13 21.91 -29.20
N LEU A 420 -28.14 23.08 -28.56
CA LEU A 420 -28.27 23.20 -27.11
C LEU A 420 -29.64 22.71 -26.61
N ALA A 421 -30.70 22.90 -27.40
CA ALA A 421 -32.02 22.35 -27.11
C ALA A 421 -32.08 20.84 -27.35
N ALA A 422 -31.37 20.33 -28.37
CA ALA A 422 -31.27 18.91 -28.68
C ALA A 422 -30.45 18.13 -27.62
N LEU A 423 -29.39 18.73 -27.08
CA LEU A 423 -28.59 18.16 -25.99
C LEU A 423 -29.39 17.96 -24.70
N ALA A 424 -30.39 18.81 -24.43
CA ALA A 424 -31.30 18.61 -23.31
C ALA A 424 -32.29 17.45 -23.53
N MET A 425 -32.40 16.92 -24.75
CA MET A 425 -33.38 15.89 -25.13
C MET A 425 -32.73 14.53 -25.45
N ASP A 426 -31.54 14.50 -26.09
CA ASP A 426 -30.85 13.26 -26.47
C ASP A 426 -29.33 13.45 -26.66
N THR A 427 -28.58 13.38 -25.55
CA THR A 427 -27.10 13.40 -25.58
C THR A 427 -26.50 12.13 -26.21
N THR A 428 -27.22 11.01 -26.18
CA THR A 428 -26.69 9.71 -26.57
C THR A 428 -26.52 9.60 -28.08
N SER A 429 -27.52 10.01 -28.85
CA SER A 429 -27.48 9.99 -30.33
C SER A 429 -26.36 10.84 -30.94
N ILE A 430 -26.13 12.03 -30.38
CA ILE A 430 -25.05 12.94 -30.83
C ILE A 430 -23.67 12.30 -30.57
N ARG A 431 -23.52 11.64 -29.42
CA ARG A 431 -22.27 10.94 -29.08
C ARG A 431 -22.04 9.71 -29.96
N GLU A 432 -23.09 8.95 -30.29
CA GLU A 432 -23.00 7.81 -31.21
C GLU A 432 -22.53 8.21 -32.61
N THR A 433 -22.97 9.38 -33.09
CA THR A 433 -22.51 9.95 -34.37
C THR A 433 -21.01 10.25 -34.33
N GLY A 434 -20.52 10.86 -33.25
CA GLY A 434 -19.08 11.07 -33.03
C GLY A 434 -18.29 9.75 -32.95
N LEU A 435 -18.83 8.73 -32.28
CA LEU A 435 -18.21 7.40 -32.21
C LEU A 435 -18.10 6.73 -33.58
N LEU A 436 -19.12 6.89 -34.43
CA LEU A 436 -19.10 6.38 -35.79
C LEU A 436 -18.02 7.08 -36.61
N ALA A 437 -17.90 8.41 -36.51
CA ALA A 437 -16.84 9.16 -37.18
C ALA A 437 -15.44 8.70 -36.75
N ALA A 438 -15.23 8.46 -35.44
CA ALA A 438 -13.97 7.91 -34.93
C ALA A 438 -13.67 6.51 -35.50
N ARG A 439 -14.67 5.61 -35.56
CA ARG A 439 -14.51 4.26 -36.16
C ARG A 439 -14.13 4.31 -37.64
N VAL A 440 -14.79 5.18 -38.41
CA VAL A 440 -14.51 5.35 -39.84
C VAL A 440 -13.07 5.81 -40.06
N ARG A 441 -12.57 6.76 -39.26
CA ARG A 441 -11.17 7.23 -39.35
C ARG A 441 -10.15 6.11 -39.07
N LEU A 442 -10.51 5.13 -38.25
CA LEU A 442 -9.69 3.95 -37.94
C LEU A 442 -9.88 2.78 -38.92
N GLY A 443 -10.74 2.92 -39.94
CA GLY A 443 -11.06 1.83 -40.87
C GLY A 443 -11.83 0.67 -40.22
N LEU A 444 -12.46 0.91 -39.06
CA LEU A 444 -13.27 -0.08 -38.36
C LEU A 444 -14.71 -0.08 -38.90
N PRO A 445 -15.40 -1.23 -38.93
CA PRO A 445 -16.79 -1.28 -39.37
C PRO A 445 -17.68 -0.42 -38.47
N GLY A 446 -18.54 0.40 -39.09
CA GLY A 446 -19.69 0.98 -38.42
C GLY A 446 -20.63 -0.15 -38.03
N LYS A 447 -20.92 -0.29 -36.74
CA LYS A 447 -21.91 -1.27 -36.26
C LYS A 447 -23.29 -0.97 -36.83
#